data_AF-A0A3G8HAN6-F1
#
_entry.id   AF-A0A3G8HAN6-F1
#
_cell.length_a   1.000
_cell.length_b   1.000
_cell.length_c   1.000
_cell.angle_alpha   90.00
_cell.angle_beta   90.00
_cell.angle_gamma   90.00
#
_symmetry.space_group_name_H-M   'P 1'
#
loop_
_entity.id
_entity.type
_entity.pdbx_description
1 polymer ?
#
loop_
_entity_poly.entity_id
_entity_poly.type
_entity_poly.pdbx_seq_one_letter_code
_entity_poly.pdbx_strand_id
1 'polypeptide(L)' 'MAKAVTVAIVFLSSISAAATEQAQQRRQGRDVRQDTRQDARENKQDCRAANQQSNSQCRQDKRQAKQGGRQTARDIKY' A
#
# COMPACT_ATOMS: atom_id res chain seq x y z
N MET A 1 20.97 38.03 13.06
CA MET A 1 21.68 36.90 12.44
C MET A 1 21.35 35.57 13.14
N ALA A 2 21.71 35.34 14.40
CA ALA A 2 21.52 34.04 15.09
C ALA A 2 20.06 33.51 15.10
N LYS A 3 19.08 34.34 15.47
CA LYS A 3 17.65 33.92 15.50
C LYS A 3 17.10 33.51 14.12
N ALA A 4 17.54 34.17 13.05
CA ALA A 4 17.13 33.83 11.69
C ALA A 4 17.73 32.49 11.22
N VAL A 5 18.98 32.21 11.63
CA VAL A 5 19.64 30.93 11.39
C VAL A 5 18.95 29.79 12.15
N THR A 6 18.53 30.01 13.40
CA THR A 6 17.80 28.99 14.18
C THR A 6 16.45 28.66 13.56
N VAL A 7 15.68 29.66 13.11
CA VAL A 7 14.40 29.45 12.43
C VAL A 7 14.58 28.71 11.10
N ALA A 8 15.61 29.05 10.32
CA ALA A 8 15.90 28.35 9.07
C ALA A 8 16.23 26.87 9.30
N ILE A 9 17.08 26.53 10.29
CA ILE A 9 17.45 25.15 10.59
C ILE A 9 16.23 24.32 11.01
N VAL A 10 15.36 24.87 11.86
CA VAL A 10 14.12 24.18 12.28
C VAL A 10 13.23 23.91 11.06
N PHE A 11 13.05 24.90 10.18
CA PHE A 11 12.24 24.74 8.97
C PHE A 11 12.77 23.66 8.02
N LEU A 12 14.09 23.62 7.76
CA LEU A 12 14.71 22.60 6.89
C LEU A 12 14.59 21.19 7.48
N SER A 13 14.69 21.06 8.81
CA SER A 13 14.55 19.76 9.48
C SER A 13 13.13 19.19 9.36
N SER A 14 12.10 20.03 9.50
CA SER A 14 10.69 19.63 9.37
C SER A 14 10.33 19.16 7.95
N ILE A 15 10.87 19.82 6.92
CA ILE A 15 10.65 19.41 5.51
C ILE A 15 11.27 18.04 5.24
N SER A 16 12.46 17.79 5.78
CA SER A 16 13.18 16.51 5.61
C SER A 16 12.47 15.35 6.31
N ALA A 17 11.92 15.59 7.50
CA ALA A 17 11.10 14.62 8.23
C ALA A 17 9.83 14.25 7.44
N ALA A 18 9.06 15.25 6.99
CA ALA A 18 7.85 15.02 6.20
C ALA A 18 8.12 14.29 4.88
N ALA A 19 9.25 14.59 4.21
CA ALA A 19 9.66 13.90 3.00
C ALA A 19 9.98 12.41 3.24
N THR A 20 10.59 12.10 4.40
CA THR A 20 10.94 10.72 4.80
C THR A 20 9.68 9.91 5.10
N GLU A 21 8.75 10.47 5.87
CA GLU A 21 7.46 9.84 6.18
C GLU A 21 6.67 9.54 4.90
N GLN A 22 6.59 10.52 3.99
CA GLN A 22 5.89 10.33 2.72
C GLN A 22 6.55 9.25 1.85
N ALA A 23 7.88 9.13 1.88
CA ALA A 23 8.60 8.07 1.17
C ALA A 23 8.31 6.68 1.78
N GLN A 24 8.21 6.58 3.11
CA GLN A 24 7.86 5.35 3.82
C GLN A 24 6.43 4.92 3.50
N GLN A 25 5.45 5.82 3.56
CA GLN A 25 4.06 5.55 3.17
C GLN A 25 3.95 5.04 1.72
N ARG A 26 4.70 5.62 0.79
CA ARG A 26 4.75 5.14 -0.60
C ARG A 26 5.34 3.73 -0.73
N ARG A 27 6.31 3.36 0.11
CA ARG A 27 6.88 2.00 0.16
C ARG A 27 5.83 1.02 0.69
N GLN A 28 5.26 1.30 1.86
CA GLN A 28 4.21 0.48 2.46
C GLN A 28 3.02 0.27 1.51
N GLY A 29 2.56 1.32 0.84
CA GLY A 29 1.49 1.21 -0.17
C GLY A 29 1.88 0.41 -1.42
N ARG A 30 3.18 0.25 -1.73
CA ARG A 30 3.64 -0.69 -2.77
C ARG A 30 3.64 -2.12 -2.24
N ASP A 31 4.12 -2.32 -1.02
CA ASP A 31 4.23 -3.64 -0.38
C ASP A 31 2.84 -4.28 -0.26
N VAL A 32 1.86 -3.54 0.30
CA VAL A 32 0.45 -3.98 0.35
C VAL A 32 -0.09 -4.40 -1.02
N ARG A 33 0.24 -3.67 -2.08
CA ARG A 33 -0.21 -4.01 -3.44
C ARG A 33 0.49 -5.26 -3.99
N GLN A 34 1.74 -5.51 -3.61
CA GLN A 34 2.49 -6.69 -4.03
C GLN A 34 1.96 -7.92 -3.30
N ASP A 35 1.84 -7.84 -1.97
CA ASP A 35 1.33 -8.93 -1.13
C ASP A 35 -0.08 -9.32 -1.55
N THR A 36 -1.00 -8.35 -1.62
CA THR A 36 -2.38 -8.61 -2.08
C THR A 36 -2.42 -9.22 -3.49
N ARG A 37 -1.48 -8.89 -4.38
CA ARG A 37 -1.44 -9.48 -5.73
C ARG A 37 -1.01 -10.94 -5.69
N GLN A 38 -0.07 -11.27 -4.81
CA GLN A 38 0.43 -12.63 -4.63
C GLN A 38 -0.65 -13.48 -3.96
N ASP A 39 -1.18 -13.04 -2.83
CA ASP A 39 -2.25 -13.74 -2.10
C ASP A 39 -3.48 -13.96 -2.98
N ALA A 40 -3.92 -12.94 -3.73
CA ALA A 40 -5.07 -13.09 -4.62
C ALA A 40 -4.81 -14.04 -5.82
N ARG A 41 -3.55 -14.35 -6.15
CA ARG A 41 -3.22 -15.38 -7.14
C ARG A 41 -3.24 -16.77 -6.50
N GLU A 42 -2.71 -16.91 -5.29
CA GLU A 42 -2.70 -18.15 -4.51
C GLU A 42 -4.12 -18.56 -4.14
N ASN A 43 -4.89 -17.67 -3.51
CA ASN A 43 -6.30 -17.91 -3.16
C ASN A 43 -7.14 -18.33 -4.38
N LYS A 44 -6.85 -17.79 -5.57
CA LYS A 44 -7.54 -18.21 -6.80
C LYS A 44 -7.17 -19.64 -7.21
N GLN A 45 -5.90 -20.03 -7.07
CA GLN A 45 -5.45 -21.38 -7.37
C GLN A 45 -6.11 -22.36 -6.41
N ASP A 46 -6.14 -22.03 -5.11
CA ASP A 46 -6.76 -22.86 -4.07
C ASP A 46 -8.26 -22.99 -4.27
N CYS A 47 -8.95 -21.88 -4.58
CA CYS A 47 -10.38 -21.89 -4.93
C CYS A 47 -10.70 -22.86 -6.08
N ARG A 48 -9.84 -22.88 -7.12
CA ARG A 48 -10.01 -23.79 -8.26
C ARG A 48 -9.66 -25.23 -7.90
N ALA A 49 -8.60 -25.45 -7.13
CA ALA A 49 -8.12 -26.78 -6.76
C ALA A 49 -9.12 -27.49 -5.83
N ALA A 50 -9.70 -26.75 -4.89
CA ALA A 50 -10.65 -27.28 -3.92
C ALA A 50 -12.08 -27.41 -4.48
N ASN A 51 -12.31 -27.08 -5.76
CA ASN A 51 -13.66 -27.00 -6.38
C ASN A 51 -14.68 -26.23 -5.52
N GLN A 52 -14.22 -25.28 -4.70
CA GLN A 52 -15.07 -24.58 -3.73
C GLN A 52 -16.12 -23.69 -4.42
N GLN A 53 -15.79 -23.18 -5.61
CA GLN A 53 -16.66 -22.32 -6.40
C GLN A 53 -16.41 -22.49 -7.90
N SER A 54 -17.30 -21.91 -8.72
CA SER A 54 -17.09 -21.83 -10.16
C SER A 54 -15.87 -20.95 -10.53
N ASN A 55 -15.27 -21.20 -11.70
CA ASN A 55 -14.12 -20.42 -12.17
C ASN A 55 -14.44 -18.92 -12.33
N SER A 56 -15.70 -18.58 -12.65
CA SER A 56 -16.14 -17.18 -12.70
C SER A 56 -16.14 -16.55 -11.31
N GLN A 57 -16.60 -17.27 -10.28
CA GLN A 57 -16.58 -16.79 -8.90
C GLN A 57 -15.14 -16.59 -8.39
N CYS A 58 -14.26 -17.59 -8.54
CA CYS A 58 -12.84 -17.44 -8.16
C CYS A 58 -12.15 -16.24 -8.87
N ARG A 59 -12.61 -15.87 -10.07
CA ARG A 59 -12.12 -14.67 -10.79
C ARG A 59 -12.68 -13.38 -10.21
N GLN A 60 -13.93 -13.37 -9.76
CA GLN A 60 -14.54 -12.23 -9.10
C GLN A 60 -13.88 -11.97 -7.75
N ASP A 61 -13.72 -12.99 -6.93
CA ASP A 61 -13.09 -12.89 -5.60
C ASP A 61 -11.65 -12.35 -5.72
N LYS A 62 -10.88 -12.86 -6.69
CA LYS A 62 -9.55 -12.31 -7.01
C LYS A 62 -9.58 -10.82 -7.40
N ARG A 63 -10.60 -10.39 -8.16
CA ARG A 63 -10.74 -8.97 -8.53
C ARG A 63 -11.08 -8.13 -7.30
N GLN A 64 -12.00 -8.61 -6.46
CA GLN A 64 -12.40 -7.92 -5.24
C GLN A 64 -11.24 -7.78 -4.27
N ALA A 65 -10.49 -8.85 -4.01
CA ALA A 65 -9.28 -8.82 -3.17
C ALA A 65 -8.28 -7.76 -3.66
N LYS A 66 -8.02 -7.71 -4.97
CA LYS A 66 -7.14 -6.68 -5.56
C LYS A 66 -7.67 -5.26 -5.44
N GLN A 67 -8.99 -5.06 -5.46
CA GLN A 67 -9.58 -3.74 -5.22
C GLN A 67 -9.44 -3.34 -3.75
N GLY A 68 -9.64 -4.29 -2.82
CA GLY A 68 -9.37 -4.12 -1.39
C GLY A 68 -7.95 -3.64 -1.13
N GLY A 69 -6.93 -4.39 -1.58
CA GLY A 69 -5.53 -3.96 -1.38
C GLY A 69 -5.17 -2.65 -2.10
N ARG A 70 -5.83 -2.31 -3.21
CA ARG A 70 -5.67 -0.98 -3.83
C ARG A 70 -6.25 0.13 -2.96
N GLN A 71 -7.37 -0.12 -2.29
CA GLN A 71 -7.98 0.81 -1.36
C GLN A 71 -7.11 0.97 -0.11
N THR A 72 -6.69 -0.13 0.52
CA THR A 72 -5.75 -0.09 1.66
C THR A 72 -4.48 0.69 1.34
N ALA A 73 -3.90 0.48 0.15
CA ALA A 73 -2.72 1.23 -0.28
C ALA A 73 -2.98 2.71 -0.59
N ARG A 74 -4.23 3.13 -0.79
CA ARG A 74 -4.61 4.56 -0.86
C ARG A 74 -4.76 5.12 0.55
N ASP A 75 -5.33 4.35 1.47
CA ASP A 75 -5.56 4.77 2.86
C ASP A 75 -4.23 5.00 3.61
N ILE A 76 -3.15 4.27 3.26
CA ILE A 76 -1.79 4.51 3.81
C ILE A 76 -1.20 5.87 3.39
N LYS A 77 -1.68 6.44 2.28
CA LYS A 77 -1.12 7.67 1.67
C LYS A 77 -1.73 8.94 2.28
N TYR A 78 -2.68 8.82 3.21
CA TYR A 78 -3.43 9.92 3.82
C TYR A 78 -3.48 9.76 5.33
#